data_AF-A0A818I6L2-F1
#
_entry.id   AF-A0A818I6L2-F1
#
_cell.length_a   1.000
_cell.length_b   1.000
_cell.length_c   1.000
_cell.angle_alpha   90.00
_cell.angle_beta   90.00
_cell.angle_gamma   90.00
#
_symmetry.space_group_name_H-M   'P 1'
#
loop_
_entity.id
_entity.type
_entity.pdbx_description
1 polymer ?
#
loop_
_entity_poly.entity_id
_entity_poly.type
_entity_poly.pdbx_seq_one_letter_code
_entity_poly.pdbx_strand_id
1 'polypeptide(L)'
;MKNINISILILVISIIVYLFIEHINRQTYELLNDIERRGNRSINEIEKRSRQLINSTITEFNNQITEQINLVIEKSRKYIPLQNPYGATTCTEWFGCHKGYCWAGCAGAFPSLTGPEWCYTTKSKGKIACSQDKDCNGCWRCSSPCSI
;
A
#
# COMPACT_ATOMS: atom_id res chain seq x y z
N MET A 1 -87.82 -32.65 24.52
CA MET A 1 -86.90 -32.04 25.53
C MET A 1 -85.45 -32.56 25.47
N LYS A 2 -85.15 -33.80 25.04
CA LYS A 2 -83.76 -34.32 25.02
C LYS A 2 -82.80 -33.68 23.99
N ASN A 3 -83.28 -33.22 22.82
CA ASN A 3 -82.41 -32.65 21.77
C ASN A 3 -81.80 -31.29 22.12
N ILE A 4 -82.48 -30.47 22.95
CA ILE A 4 -82.01 -29.12 23.30
C ILE A 4 -80.71 -29.18 24.12
N ASN A 5 -80.58 -30.15 25.02
CA ASN A 5 -79.36 -30.34 25.82
C ASN A 5 -78.14 -30.75 24.98
N ILE A 6 -78.34 -31.52 23.91
CA ILE A 6 -77.25 -31.96 23.02
C ILE A 6 -76.71 -30.78 22.22
N SER A 7 -77.59 -29.93 21.68
CA SER A 7 -77.19 -28.73 20.94
C SER A 7 -76.41 -27.74 21.80
N ILE A 8 -76.81 -27.54 23.06
CA ILE A 8 -76.08 -26.67 24.00
C ILE A 8 -74.69 -27.23 24.32
N LEU A 9 -74.59 -28.55 24.54
CA LEU A 9 -73.30 -29.20 24.80
C LEU A 9 -72.32 -29.06 23.62
N ILE A 10 -72.80 -29.24 22.39
CA ILE A 10 -71.99 -29.08 21.17
C ILE A 10 -71.45 -27.65 21.06
N LEU A 11 -72.28 -26.64 21.35
CA LEU A 11 -71.87 -25.23 21.33
C LEU A 11 -70.78 -24.93 22.37
N VAL A 12 -70.95 -25.43 23.59
CA VAL A 12 -69.94 -25.26 24.66
C VAL A 12 -68.61 -25.88 24.27
N ILE A 13 -68.61 -27.10 23.74
CA ILE A 13 -67.38 -27.78 23.28
C ILE A 13 -66.73 -26.98 22.15
N SER A 14 -67.53 -26.49 21.19
CA SER A 14 -67.03 -25.70 20.06
C SER A 14 -66.34 -24.41 20.53
N ILE A 15 -66.91 -23.73 21.52
CA ILE A 15 -66.32 -22.53 22.13
C ILE A 15 -65.00 -22.86 22.84
N ILE A 16 -64.97 -23.94 23.63
CA ILE A 16 -63.75 -24.36 24.34
C ILE A 16 -62.62 -24.67 23.35
N VAL A 17 -62.94 -25.39 22.27
CA VAL A 17 -61.96 -25.71 21.21
C VAL A 17 -61.46 -24.45 20.53
N TYR A 18 -62.35 -23.50 20.21
CA TYR A 18 -61.96 -22.21 19.62
C TYR A 18 -60.99 -21.43 20.51
N LEU A 19 -61.33 -21.28 21.79
CA LEU A 19 -60.48 -20.56 22.75
C LEU A 19 -59.12 -21.23 22.95
N PHE A 20 -59.09 -22.56 22.94
CA PHE A 20 -57.83 -23.32 23.04
C PHE A 20 -56.95 -23.12 21.81
N ILE A 21 -57.53 -23.14 20.61
CA ILE A 21 -56.81 -22.84 19.36
C ILE A 21 -56.26 -21.41 19.37
N GLU A 22 -57.07 -20.43 19.78
CA GLU A 22 -56.64 -19.03 19.88
C GLU A 22 -55.46 -18.87 20.85
N HIS A 23 -55.51 -19.55 22.00
CA HIS A 23 -54.43 -19.56 22.98
C HIS A 23 -53.14 -20.15 22.41
N ILE A 24 -53.21 -21.31 21.74
CA ILE A 24 -52.04 -21.94 21.08
C ILE A 24 -51.46 -21.02 20.01
N ASN A 25 -52.30 -20.43 19.16
CA ASN A 25 -51.86 -19.52 18.12
C ASN A 25 -51.12 -18.33 18.73
N ARG A 26 -51.68 -17.72 19.79
CA ARG A 26 -51.03 -16.61 20.49
C ARG A 26 -49.66 -16.98 21.05
N GLN A 27 -49.55 -18.11 21.74
CA GLN A 27 -48.27 -18.60 22.27
C GLN A 27 -47.25 -18.84 21.16
N THR A 28 -47.71 -19.37 20.02
CA THR A 28 -46.86 -19.62 18.84
C THR A 28 -46.31 -18.32 18.25
N TYR A 29 -47.15 -17.28 18.11
CA TYR A 29 -46.71 -15.97 17.63
C TYR A 29 -45.73 -15.29 18.58
N GLU A 30 -45.98 -15.37 19.90
CA GLU A 30 -45.07 -14.83 20.92
C GLU A 30 -43.70 -15.51 20.85
N LEU A 31 -43.67 -16.84 20.71
CA LEU A 31 -42.44 -17.62 20.58
C LEU A 31 -41.68 -17.29 19.28
N LEU A 32 -42.38 -17.20 18.14
CA LEU A 32 -41.78 -16.85 16.85
C LEU A 32 -41.11 -15.48 16.90
N ASN A 33 -41.79 -14.48 17.46
CA ASN A 33 -41.25 -13.14 17.61
C ASN A 33 -40.01 -13.10 18.52
N ASP A 34 -39.99 -13.90 19.58
CA ASP A 34 -38.84 -13.97 20.47
C ASP A 34 -37.64 -14.67 19.82
N ILE A 35 -37.87 -15.74 19.05
CA ILE A 35 -36.85 -16.40 18.23
C ILE A 35 -36.26 -15.41 17.22
N GLU A 36 -37.10 -14.65 16.51
CA GLU A 36 -36.66 -13.66 15.54
C GLU A 36 -35.80 -12.56 16.20
N ARG A 37 -36.23 -12.03 17.35
CA ARG A 37 -35.45 -11.05 18.11
C ARG A 37 -34.09 -11.60 18.55
N ARG A 38 -34.05 -12.84 19.03
CA ARG A 38 -32.80 -13.50 19.44
C ARG A 38 -31.87 -13.75 18.25
N GLY A 39 -32.42 -14.15 17.11
CA GLY A 39 -31.71 -14.29 15.85
C GLY A 39 -31.07 -12.97 15.42
N ASN A 40 -31.87 -11.90 15.32
CA ASN A 40 -31.39 -10.58 14.90
C ASN A 40 -30.32 -10.02 15.84
N ARG A 41 -30.47 -10.21 17.16
CA ARG A 41 -29.42 -9.83 18.13
C ARG A 41 -28.12 -10.57 17.87
N SER A 42 -28.20 -11.88 17.64
CA SER A 42 -27.02 -12.72 17.40
C SER A 42 -26.31 -12.33 16.10
N ILE A 43 -27.07 -12.08 15.03
CA ILE A 43 -26.54 -11.61 13.74
C ILE A 43 -25.81 -10.27 13.93
N ASN A 44 -26.44 -9.30 14.60
CA ASN A 44 -25.83 -7.99 14.83
C ASN A 44 -24.51 -8.08 15.62
N GLU A 45 -24.44 -8.94 16.64
CA GLU A 45 -23.20 -9.16 17.40
C GLU A 45 -22.11 -9.83 16.55
N ILE A 46 -22.48 -10.79 15.71
CA ILE A 46 -21.54 -11.44 14.77
C ILE A 46 -21.01 -10.43 13.76
N GLU A 47 -21.88 -9.61 13.17
CA GLU A 47 -21.48 -8.56 12.22
C GLU A 47 -20.52 -7.55 12.87
N LYS A 48 -20.83 -7.11 14.10
CA LYS A 48 -19.98 -6.19 14.84
C LYS A 48 -18.59 -6.77 15.09
N ARG A 49 -18.50 -8.01 15.57
CA ARG A 49 -17.23 -8.70 15.82
C ARG A 49 -16.44 -8.91 14.53
N SER A 50 -17.12 -9.31 13.45
CA SER A 50 -16.52 -9.49 12.14
C SER A 50 -15.89 -8.20 11.63
N ARG A 51 -16.62 -7.08 11.70
CA ARG A 51 -16.08 -5.76 11.30
C ARG A 51 -14.89 -5.33 12.14
N GLN A 52 -14.92 -5.56 13.46
CA GLN A 52 -13.79 -5.26 14.34
C GLN A 52 -12.54 -6.06 13.97
N LEU A 53 -12.70 -7.37 13.73
CA LEU A 53 -11.60 -8.25 13.35
C LEU A 53 -11.00 -7.91 11.98
N ILE A 54 -11.86 -7.56 11.01
CA ILE A 54 -11.43 -7.13 9.68
C ILE A 54 -10.61 -5.84 9.80
N ASN A 55 -11.11 -4.84 10.54
CA ASN A 55 -10.41 -3.57 10.71
C ASN A 55 -9.05 -3.72 11.42
N SER A 56 -8.97 -4.56 12.46
CA SER A 56 -7.70 -4.81 13.14
C SER A 56 -6.70 -5.52 12.22
N THR A 57 -7.16 -6.53 11.46
CA THR A 57 -6.30 -7.28 10.54
C THR A 57 -5.78 -6.41 9.40
N ILE A 58 -6.63 -5.55 8.81
CA ILE A 58 -6.23 -4.59 7.78
C ILE A 58 -5.20 -3.61 8.32
N THR A 59 -5.42 -3.08 9.53
CA THR A 59 -4.49 -2.13 10.16
C THR A 59 -3.13 -2.76 10.38
N GLU A 60 -3.10 -3.99 10.92
CA GLU A 60 -1.87 -4.74 11.15
C GLU A 60 -1.11 -5.00 9.83
N PHE A 61 -1.82 -5.45 8.80
CA PHE A 61 -1.23 -5.71 7.49
C PHE A 61 -0.67 -4.43 6.84
N ASN A 62 -1.37 -3.30 6.96
CA ASN A 62 -0.89 -2.01 6.46
C ASN A 62 0.38 -1.55 7.18
N ASN A 63 0.46 -1.77 8.50
CA ASN A 63 1.66 -1.45 9.28
C ASN A 63 2.86 -2.29 8.80
N GLN A 64 2.67 -3.59 8.60
CA GLN A 64 3.69 -4.50 8.09
C GLN A 64 4.15 -4.11 6.68
N ILE A 65 3.23 -3.79 5.76
CA ILE A 65 3.58 -3.28 4.43
C ILE A 65 4.40 -2.00 4.54
N THR A 66 3.97 -1.06 5.37
CA THR A 66 4.64 0.23 5.54
C THR A 66 6.07 0.04 6.04
N GLU A 67 6.29 -0.86 6.99
CA GLU A 67 7.62 -1.22 7.46
C GLU A 67 8.49 -1.80 6.34
N GLN A 68 7.96 -2.76 5.58
CA GLN A 68 8.69 -3.35 4.44
C GLN A 68 9.04 -2.32 3.37
N ILE A 69 8.11 -1.42 3.04
CA ILE A 69 8.36 -0.33 2.09
C ILE A 69 9.47 0.59 2.62
N ASN A 70 9.43 0.98 3.89
CA ASN A 70 10.46 1.83 4.48
C ASN A 70 11.84 1.18 4.44
N LEU A 71 11.95 -0.11 4.73
CA LEU A 71 13.21 -0.86 4.60
C LEU A 71 13.74 -0.85 3.16
N VAL A 72 12.86 -1.01 2.16
CA VAL A 72 13.24 -0.92 0.74
C VAL A 72 13.68 0.49 0.36
N ILE A 73 12.99 1.53 0.84
CA ILE A 73 13.34 2.93 0.61
C ILE A 73 14.72 3.24 1.22
N GLU A 74 14.97 2.84 2.47
CA GLU A 74 16.26 3.03 3.12
C GLU A 74 17.39 2.30 2.40
N LYS A 75 17.15 1.05 2.01
CA LYS A 75 18.09 0.28 1.20
C LYS A 75 18.38 1.01 -0.11
N SER A 76 17.36 1.51 -0.80
CA SER A 76 17.50 2.25 -2.06
C SER A 76 18.24 3.58 -1.88
N ARG A 77 18.00 4.31 -0.78
CA ARG A 77 18.72 5.55 -0.46
C ARG A 77 20.22 5.34 -0.29
N LYS A 78 20.66 4.15 0.16
CA LYS A 78 22.08 3.79 0.22
C LYS A 78 22.73 3.61 -1.15
N TYR A 79 21.96 3.23 -2.17
CA TYR A 79 22.45 2.98 -3.53
C TYR A 79 22.18 4.12 -4.52
N ILE A 80 21.35 5.10 -4.15
CA ILE A 80 21.17 6.34 -4.90
C ILE A 80 22.10 7.37 -4.27
N PRO A 81 23.34 7.58 -4.77
CA PRO A 81 24.06 8.79 -4.43
C PRO A 81 23.15 9.95 -4.81
N LEU A 82 22.83 10.82 -3.85
CA LEU A 82 22.00 12.01 -4.01
C LEU A 82 22.25 12.60 -5.40
N GLN A 83 21.25 12.46 -6.28
CA GLN A 83 21.22 13.15 -7.57
C GLN A 83 21.05 14.64 -7.25
N ASN A 84 22.18 15.27 -6.98
CA ASN A 84 22.31 16.69 -7.12
C ASN A 84 22.16 16.97 -8.62
N PRO A 85 21.14 17.72 -9.07
CA PRO A 85 20.95 18.02 -10.48
C PRO A 85 22.13 18.80 -11.10
N TYR A 86 23.15 19.17 -10.30
CA TYR A 86 24.39 19.83 -10.74
C TYR A 86 25.67 19.26 -10.11
N GLY A 87 25.67 18.02 -9.58
CA GLY A 87 26.82 17.50 -8.83
C GLY A 87 27.04 16.01 -8.98
N ALA A 88 27.98 15.63 -9.85
CA ALA A 88 28.58 14.30 -9.84
C ALA A 88 29.11 14.00 -8.43
N THR A 89 28.44 13.10 -7.71
CA THR A 89 28.81 12.60 -6.38
C THR A 89 29.77 11.42 -6.45
N THR A 90 30.06 10.93 -7.65
CA THR A 90 31.07 9.89 -7.90
C THR A 90 32.08 10.43 -8.90
N CYS A 91 33.36 10.27 -8.57
CA CYS A 91 34.44 10.51 -9.53
C CYS A 91 34.21 9.60 -10.73
N THR A 92 34.31 10.14 -11.95
CA THR A 92 34.18 9.32 -13.15
C THR A 92 35.40 8.40 -13.26
N GLU A 93 35.20 7.16 -13.67
CA GLU A 93 36.31 6.26 -14.05
C GLU A 93 36.86 6.62 -15.43
N TRP A 94 36.16 7.47 -16.18
CA TRP A 94 36.54 7.89 -17.52
C TRP A 94 37.21 9.25 -17.44
N PHE A 95 38.52 9.24 -17.29
CA PHE A 95 39.34 10.45 -17.26
C PHE A 95 40.73 10.13 -17.77
N GLY A 96 41.49 11.16 -18.10
CA GLY A 96 42.87 10.98 -18.49
C GLY A 96 43.47 12.25 -19.07
N CYS A 97 44.58 12.09 -19.74
CA CYS A 97 45.35 13.14 -20.34
C CYS A 97 45.12 13.18 -21.85
N HIS A 98 44.49 14.24 -22.34
CA HIS A 98 44.23 14.43 -23.76
C HIS A 98 44.84 15.75 -24.23
N LYS A 99 45.76 15.68 -25.21
CA LYS A 99 46.45 16.84 -25.79
C LYS A 99 47.13 17.74 -24.74
N GLY A 100 47.70 17.12 -23.70
CA GLY A 100 48.39 17.81 -22.62
C GLY A 100 47.48 18.41 -21.55
N TYR A 101 46.18 18.12 -21.57
CA TYR A 101 45.22 18.58 -20.56
C TYR A 101 44.30 17.47 -20.06
N CYS A 102 43.92 17.57 -18.79
CA CYS A 102 43.06 16.59 -18.15
C CYS A 102 41.61 16.69 -18.63
N TRP A 103 41.04 15.55 -18.99
CA TRP A 103 39.64 15.41 -19.38
C TRP A 103 38.90 14.44 -18.45
N ALA A 104 37.58 14.57 -18.42
CA ALA A 104 36.69 13.70 -17.67
C ALA A 104 35.42 13.42 -18.50
N GLY A 105 34.88 12.22 -18.38
CA GLY A 105 33.60 11.81 -18.93
C GLY A 105 32.47 12.47 -18.15
N CYS A 106 31.43 12.88 -18.85
CA CYS A 106 30.31 13.56 -18.23
C CYS A 106 29.36 12.57 -17.56
N ALA A 107 28.88 12.92 -16.36
CA ALA A 107 27.87 12.16 -15.64
C ALA A 107 26.48 12.41 -16.26
N GLY A 108 26.28 11.85 -17.45
CA GLY A 108 25.06 11.89 -18.25
C GLY A 108 24.92 10.55 -18.98
N ALA A 109 24.56 9.51 -18.24
CA ALA A 109 24.37 8.18 -18.78
C ALA A 109 23.08 8.10 -19.63
N PHE A 110 23.21 8.41 -20.90
CA PHE A 110 22.76 7.50 -21.94
C PHE A 110 23.90 7.42 -22.96
N PRO A 111 24.30 6.23 -23.44
CA PRO A 111 25.14 6.16 -24.62
C PRO A 111 24.35 6.82 -25.75
N SER A 112 24.65 8.08 -26.06
CA SER A 112 24.20 8.64 -27.32
C SER A 112 24.80 7.76 -28.42
N LEU A 113 24.06 7.57 -29.51
CA LEU A 113 24.49 6.81 -30.69
C LEU A 113 25.83 7.30 -31.30
N THR A 114 26.40 8.36 -30.75
CA THR A 114 27.58 9.08 -31.21
C THR A 114 28.81 8.96 -30.28
N GLY A 115 28.70 8.33 -29.11
CA GLY A 115 29.84 8.05 -28.22
C GLY A 115 29.74 8.68 -26.84
N PRO A 116 30.70 8.37 -25.94
CA PRO A 116 30.71 8.86 -24.57
C PRO A 116 31.10 10.35 -24.52
N GLU A 117 30.18 11.19 -24.03
CA GLU A 117 30.42 12.63 -23.91
C GLU A 117 31.53 12.95 -22.89
N TRP A 118 32.43 13.87 -23.24
CA TRP A 118 33.60 14.23 -22.43
C TRP A 118 33.88 15.73 -22.39
N CYS A 119 34.64 16.18 -21.39
CA CYS A 119 34.95 17.60 -21.19
C CYS A 119 36.41 17.78 -20.72
N TYR A 120 36.98 18.98 -20.88
CA TYR A 120 38.20 19.33 -20.16
C TYR A 120 37.88 19.74 -18.73
N THR A 121 38.68 19.22 -17.80
CA THR A 121 38.66 19.61 -16.39
C THR A 121 39.40 20.93 -16.21
N THR A 122 38.88 21.81 -15.35
CA THR A 122 39.57 23.05 -14.99
C THR A 122 39.73 23.16 -13.47
N LYS A 123 40.75 23.90 -13.08
CA LYS A 123 40.83 24.52 -11.75
C LYS A 123 40.49 25.99 -11.91
N SER A 124 40.28 26.71 -10.82
CA SER A 124 39.83 28.12 -10.71
C SER A 124 40.45 29.16 -11.67
N LYS A 125 41.47 28.83 -12.47
CA LYS A 125 42.13 29.68 -13.46
C LYS A 125 42.52 28.98 -14.80
N GLY A 126 41.87 27.88 -15.18
CA GLY A 126 42.06 27.28 -16.52
C GLY A 126 42.18 25.75 -16.55
N LYS A 127 42.40 25.22 -17.76
CA LYS A 127 42.56 23.77 -18.01
C LYS A 127 43.76 23.23 -17.22
N ILE A 128 43.60 22.05 -16.66
CA ILE A 128 44.67 21.41 -15.89
C ILE A 128 45.59 20.67 -16.85
N ALA A 129 46.87 21.03 -16.87
CA ALA A 129 47.86 20.39 -17.73
C ALA A 129 48.24 18.99 -17.19
N CYS A 130 48.62 18.08 -18.09
CA CYS A 130 49.06 16.72 -17.77
C CYS A 130 50.09 16.23 -18.77
N SER A 131 50.87 15.23 -18.37
CA SER A 131 51.74 14.45 -19.25
C SER A 131 51.31 12.98 -19.37
N GLN A 132 50.59 12.46 -18.38
CA GLN A 132 50.10 11.08 -18.31
C GLN A 132 48.71 11.05 -17.64
N ASP A 133 47.92 10.01 -17.89
CA ASP A 133 46.54 9.90 -17.36
C ASP A 133 46.47 9.97 -15.84
N LYS A 134 47.48 9.44 -15.15
CA LYS A 134 47.60 9.46 -13.68
C LYS A 134 47.78 10.86 -13.09
N ASP A 135 48.14 11.86 -13.91
CA ASP A 135 48.25 13.25 -13.47
C ASP A 135 46.87 13.90 -13.31
N CYS A 136 45.83 13.22 -13.81
CA CYS A 136 44.45 13.66 -13.80
C CYS A 136 43.65 12.98 -12.69
N ASN A 137 42.54 13.60 -12.30
CA ASN A 137 41.66 13.08 -11.26
C ASN A 137 40.22 13.06 -11.77
N GLY A 138 39.60 11.88 -11.80
CA GLY A 138 38.20 11.70 -12.23
C GLY A 138 37.17 12.41 -11.35
N CYS A 139 37.56 12.96 -10.20
CA CYS A 139 36.71 13.80 -9.36
C CYS A 139 36.72 15.28 -9.81
N TRP A 140 37.62 15.67 -10.71
CA TRP A 140 37.65 17.04 -11.22
C TRP A 140 36.45 17.28 -12.14
N ARG A 141 35.76 18.39 -11.89
CA ARG A 141 34.53 18.72 -12.60
C ARG A 141 34.83 19.26 -13.99
N CYS A 142 33.91 18.97 -14.90
CA CYS A 142 33.82 19.66 -16.19
C CYS A 142 33.63 21.16 -15.97
N SER A 143 34.41 21.95 -16.70
CA SER A 143 34.28 23.41 -16.69
C SER A 143 33.52 23.97 -17.87
N SER A 144 33.17 23.10 -18.82
CA SER A 144 32.52 23.41 -20.09
C SER A 144 31.42 22.39 -20.35
N PRO A 145 30.49 22.68 -21.28
CA PRO A 145 29.62 21.66 -21.84
C PRO A 145 30.42 20.47 -22.34
N CYS A 146 29.80 19.31 -22.31
CA CYS A 146 30.38 18.07 -22.80
C CYS A 146 30.43 18.10 -24.32
N SER A 147 31.55 17.65 -24.86
CA SER A 147 31.75 17.40 -26.29
C SER A 147 31.38 15.96 -26.60
N ILE A 148 30.83 15.75 -27.79
CA ILE A 148 30.58 14.43 -28.38
C ILE A 148 31.90 13.94 -29.02
#